data_AF-A0A401INL8-F1
#
_entry.id   AF-A0A401INL8-F1
#
_cell.length_a   1.000
_cell.length_b   1.000
_cell.length_c   1.000
_cell.angle_alpha   90.00
_cell.angle_beta   90.00
_cell.angle_gamma   90.00
#
_symmetry.space_group_name_H-M   'P 1'
#
loop_
_entity.id
_entity.type
_entity.pdbx_description
1 polymer ?
#
loop_
_entity_poly.entity_id
_entity_poly.type
_entity_poly.pdbx_seq_one_letter_code
_entity_poly.pdbx_strand_id
1 'polypeptide(L)' 'MATPIVSGVAALLLERYPDITISDLREELFTRCQDLGQPKERQGLGLIQIGNLS' A
#
# COMPACT_ATOMS: atom_id res chain seq x y z
N MET A 1 4.59 11.73 -8.83
CA MET A 1 3.44 10.93 -9.30
C MET A 1 3.13 9.72 -8.41
N ALA A 2 4.08 9.16 -7.63
CA ALA A 2 3.80 8.02 -6.74
C ALA A 2 2.88 8.35 -5.55
N THR A 3 3.04 9.52 -4.93
CA THR A 3 2.24 9.94 -3.77
C THR A 3 0.72 9.86 -3.98
N PRO A 4 0.13 10.43 -5.06
CA PRO A 4 -1.32 10.31 -5.27
C PRO A 4 -1.79 8.87 -5.52
N ILE A 5 -0.93 7.99 -6.07
CA ILE A 5 -1.27 6.57 -6.24
C ILE A 5 -1.40 5.91 -4.87
N VAL A 6 -0.39 6.04 -4.01
CA VAL A 6 -0.41 5.45 -2.66
C VAL A 6 -1.56 6.03 -1.81
N SER A 7 -1.81 7.34 -1.91
CA SER A 7 -2.96 7.98 -1.25
C SER A 7 -4.30 7.47 -1.78
N GLY A 8 -4.43 7.18 -3.07
CA GLY A 8 -5.61 6.54 -3.64
C GLY A 8 -5.82 5.11 -3.12
N VAL A 9 -4.76 4.30 -3.02
CA VAL A 9 -4.85 2.95 -2.42
C VAL A 9 -5.27 3.03 -0.95
N ALA A 10 -4.70 3.97 -0.20
CA ALA A 10 -5.09 4.19 1.19
C ALA A 10 -6.58 4.58 1.32
N ALA A 11 -7.10 5.42 0.42
CA ALA A 11 -8.51 5.79 0.40
C ALA A 11 -9.42 4.57 0.14
N LEU A 12 -9.05 3.71 -0.82
CA LEU A 12 -9.80 2.46 -1.09
C LEU A 12 -9.80 1.50 0.10
N LEU A 13 -8.67 1.38 0.81
CA LEU A 13 -8.58 0.56 2.02
C LEU A 13 -9.47 1.10 3.14
N LEU A 14 -9.51 2.42 3.34
CA LEU A 14 -10.38 3.05 4.33
C LEU A 14 -11.87 2.92 3.97
N GLU A 15 -12.22 3.00 2.68
CA GLU A 15 -13.60 2.75 2.22
C GLU A 15 -14.03 1.31 2.50
N ARG A 16 -13.13 0.34 2.25
CA ARG A 16 -13.43 -1.08 2.46
C ARG A 16 -13.44 -1.50 3.93
N TYR A 17 -12.57 -0.92 4.73
CA TYR A 17 -12.40 -1.25 6.15
C TYR A 17 -12.54 0.02 7.00
N PRO A 18 -13.76 0.52 7.24
CA PRO A 18 -13.98 1.83 7.85
C PRO A 18 -13.51 1.93 9.31
N ASP A 19 -13.39 0.81 10.02
CA ASP A 19 -13.06 0.76 11.45
C ASP A 19 -11.58 0.43 11.75
N ILE A 20 -10.71 0.45 10.73
CA ILE A 20 -9.29 0.11 10.91
C ILE A 20 -8.51 1.26 11.55
N THR A 21 -7.49 0.91 12.33
CA THR A 21 -6.56 1.89 12.88
C THR A 21 -5.52 2.32 11.84
N ILE A 22 -4.80 3.40 12.15
CA ILE A 22 -3.66 3.84 11.33
C ILE A 22 -2.58 2.74 11.23
N SER A 23 -2.40 1.96 12.30
CA SER A 23 -1.43 0.86 12.32
C SER A 23 -1.84 -0.23 11.33
N ASP A 24 -3.11 -0.61 11.32
CA ASP A 24 -3.67 -1.61 10.40
C ASP A 24 -3.55 -1.13 8.95
N LEU A 25 -3.89 0.14 8.67
CA LEU A 25 -3.73 0.73 7.34
C LEU A 25 -2.28 0.66 6.84
N ARG A 26 -1.31 0.95 7.72
CA ARG A 26 0.12 0.87 7.36
C ARG A 26 0.55 -0.56 7.08
N GLU A 27 0.11 -1.51 7.89
CA GLU A 27 0.39 -2.93 7.69
C GLU A 27 -0.19 -3.44 6.37
N GLU A 28 -1.44 -3.10 6.06
CA GLU A 28 -2.11 -3.45 4.81
C GLU A 28 -1.42 -2.84 3.57
N LEU A 29 -0.85 -1.64 3.68
CA LEU A 29 -0.05 -1.05 2.60
C LEU A 29 1.28 -1.79 2.43
N PHE A 30 1.97 -2.13 3.51
CA PHE A 30 3.30 -2.74 3.46
C PHE A 30 3.26 -4.20 2.98
N THR A 31 2.26 -4.96 3.43
CA THR A 31 2.07 -6.37 3.04
C THR A 31 1.69 -6.52 1.56
N ARG A 32 1.17 -5.46 0.93
CA ARG A 32 0.83 -5.42 -0.50
C ARG A 32 1.97 -4.95 -1.41
N CYS A 33 3.13 -4.61 -0.88
CA CYS A 33 4.26 -4.23 -1.72
C CYS A 33 4.90 -5.46 -2.37
N GLN A 34 5.08 -5.41 -3.69
CA GLN A 34 5.79 -6.42 -4.46
C GLN A 34 7.26 -6.02 -4.62
N ASP A 35 8.16 -6.92 -4.22
CA ASP A 35 9.60 -6.73 -4.44
C ASP A 35 9.95 -6.68 -5.93
N LEU A 36 10.79 -5.71 -6.31
CA LEU A 36 11.23 -5.50 -7.70
C LEU A 36 12.65 -6.04 -7.96
N GLY A 37 13.27 -6.73 -7.00
CA GLY A 37 14.65 -7.20 -7.10
C GLY A 37 15.70 -6.08 -7.13
N GLN A 38 15.38 -4.90 -6.59
CA GLN A 38 16.27 -3.74 -6.54
C GLN A 38 16.87 -3.54 -5.13
N PRO A 39 17.94 -2.75 -4.98
CA PRO A 39 18.40 -2.34 -3.66
C PRO A 39 17.32 -1.61 -2.87
N LYS A 40 17.22 -1.86 -1.56
CA LYS A 40 16.18 -1.31 -0.67
C LYS A 40 16.17 0.23 -0.68
N GLU A 41 17.32 0.85 -0.89
CA GLU A 41 17.48 2.30 -0.96
C GLU A 41 16.76 2.90 -2.17
N ARG A 42 16.50 2.10 -3.22
CA ARG A 42 15.82 2.53 -4.45
C ARG A 42 14.33 2.21 -4.46
N GLN A 43 13.92 1.10 -3.85
CA GLN A 43 12.53 0.62 -3.91
C GLN A 43 11.77 0.65 -2.58
N GLY A 44 12.44 0.85 -1.45
CA GLY A 44 11.83 0.73 -0.14
C GLY A 44 11.31 -0.69 0.09
N LEU A 45 10.00 -0.82 0.28
CA LEU A 45 9.31 -2.11 0.44
C LEU A 45 8.85 -2.73 -0.89
N GLY A 46 9.03 -2.03 -2.01
CA GLY A 46 8.62 -2.49 -3.33
C GLY A 46 7.45 -1.70 -3.92
N LEU A 47 6.86 -2.23 -4.98
CA LEU A 47 5.75 -1.63 -5.72
C LEU A 47 4.40 -1.97 -5.07
N ILE A 48 3.66 -0.96 -4.65
CA ILE A 48 2.32 -1.13 -4.07
C ILE A 48 1.39 -1.83 -5.06
N GLN A 49 0.73 -2.90 -4.61
CA GLN A 49 -0.29 -3.61 -5.37
C GLN A 49 -1.67 -3.29 -4.82
N ILE A 50 -2.64 -3.04 -5.70
CA ILE A 50 -4.06 -2.89 -5.33
C ILE A 50 -4.70 -4.28 -5.11
N GLY A 51 -4.18 -5.32 -5.78
CA GLY A 51 -4.74 -6.66 -5.73
C GLY A 51 -6.22 -6.71 -6.12
N ASN A 52 -6.86 -7.86 -5.95
CA ASN A 52 -8.32 -7.92 -6.01
C ASN A 52 -8.88 -7.37 -4.70
N LEU A 53 -9.08 -6.06 -4.66
CA LEU A 53 -9.95 -5.39 -3.68
C LEU A 53 -11.45 -5.70 -3.92
N SER A 54 -11.77 -6.84 -4.54
CA SER A 54 -13.13 -7.37 -4.75
C SER A 54 -13.81 -7.74 -3.45
#